data_AF-A0A418WIL5-F1
#
_entry.id   AF-A0A418WIL5-F1
#
_cell.length_a   1.000
_cell.length_b   1.000
_cell.length_c   1.000
_cell.angle_alpha   90.00
_cell.angle_beta   90.00
_cell.angle_gamma   90.00
#
_symmetry.space_group_name_H-M   'P 1'
#
loop_
_entity.id
_entity.type
_entity.pdbx_description
1 polymer ?
#
loop_
_entity_poly.entity_id
_entity_poly.type
_entity_poly.pdbx_seq_one_letter_code
_entity_poly.pdbx_strand_id
1 'polypeptide(L)'
;MAAALEAGATCINDFGLCYLNQDLPFGGVKYSGFGRMNGRDGLRAYTNAKAVLSDRLPFPIVPRLYPVGPRDYAKARHTIRLMFGRGLGAKLRALLGLMR
;
A
#
# COMPACT_ATOMS: atom_id res chain seq x y z
N MET A 1 1.82 10.18 -32.81
CA MET A 1 0.74 9.23 -33.13
C MET A 1 0.61 8.14 -32.06
N ALA A 2 1.62 7.31 -31.79
CA ALA A 2 1.54 6.28 -30.74
C ALA A 2 1.12 6.82 -29.35
N ALA A 3 1.65 7.97 -28.93
CA ALA A 3 1.28 8.61 -27.65
C ALA A 3 -0.19 9.07 -27.56
N ALA A 4 -0.91 9.18 -28.69
CA ALA A 4 -2.31 9.56 -28.72
C ALA A 4 -3.25 8.34 -28.78
N LEU A 5 -2.71 7.11 -28.87
CA LEU A 5 -3.49 5.89 -28.94
C LEU A 5 -3.67 5.30 -27.54
N GLU A 6 -4.91 4.98 -27.20
CA GLU A 6 -5.21 4.13 -26.04
C GLU A 6 -5.24 2.67 -26.48
N ALA A 7 -4.05 2.06 -26.55
CA ALA A 7 -3.86 0.67 -26.95
C ALA A 7 -3.09 -0.11 -25.88
N GLY A 8 -3.32 -1.43 -25.84
CA GLY A 8 -2.64 -2.33 -24.92
C GLY A 8 -1.16 -2.57 -25.26
N ALA A 9 -0.85 -2.58 -26.56
CA ALA A 9 0.51 -2.61 -27.11
C ALA A 9 0.53 -1.87 -28.45
N THR A 10 1.67 -1.30 -28.83
CA THR A 10 1.84 -0.61 -30.11
C THR A 10 3.22 -0.90 -30.66
N CYS A 11 3.27 -1.45 -31.87
CA CYS A 11 4.50 -1.62 -32.64
C CYS A 11 4.60 -0.45 -33.65
N ILE A 12 5.78 0.14 -33.80
CA ILE A 12 6.06 1.15 -34.82
C ILE A 12 6.93 0.48 -35.87
N ASN A 13 6.50 0.54 -37.14
CA ASN A 13 7.16 -0.09 -38.28
C ASN A 13 7.28 -1.63 -38.19
N ASP A 14 6.47 -2.27 -37.35
CA ASP A 14 6.45 -3.72 -37.18
C ASP A 14 5.07 -4.21 -36.72
N PHE A 15 4.86 -5.52 -36.69
CA PHE A 15 3.63 -6.17 -36.25
C PHE A 15 3.93 -7.35 -35.31
N GLY A 16 3.28 -7.37 -34.15
CA GLY A 16 3.30 -8.52 -33.24
C GLY A 16 4.55 -8.67 -32.37
N LEU A 17 5.61 -7.89 -32.57
CA LEU A 17 6.82 -8.00 -31.74
C LEU A 17 6.59 -7.72 -30.25
N CYS A 18 5.62 -6.86 -29.90
CA CYS A 18 5.25 -6.64 -28.50
C CYS A 18 4.70 -7.90 -27.81
N TYR A 19 4.21 -8.89 -28.56
CA TYR A 19 3.79 -10.19 -28.02
C TYR A 19 4.97 -11.16 -27.87
N LEU A 20 5.90 -11.16 -28.84
CA LEU A 20 7.03 -12.08 -28.86
C LEU A 20 8.09 -11.74 -27.81
N ASN A 21 8.27 -10.46 -27.51
CA ASN A 21 9.18 -10.04 -26.46
C ASN A 21 8.58 -10.35 -25.07
N GLN A 22 9.11 -11.38 -24.42
CA GLN A 22 8.64 -11.87 -23.12
C GLN A 22 8.94 -10.91 -21.95
N ASP A 23 9.76 -9.89 -22.14
CA ASP A 23 10.02 -8.87 -21.12
C ASP A 23 9.01 -7.72 -21.18
N LEU A 24 8.39 -7.49 -22.34
CA LEU A 24 7.35 -6.47 -22.49
C LEU A 24 6.01 -6.98 -21.95
N PRO A 25 5.28 -6.16 -21.16
CA PRO A 25 3.95 -6.50 -20.73
C PRO A 25 3.00 -6.50 -21.94
N PHE A 26 2.29 -7.59 -22.15
CA PHE A 26 1.29 -7.73 -23.20
C PHE A 26 -0.10 -7.83 -22.58
N GLY A 27 -1.09 -7.11 -23.11
CA GLY A 27 -2.45 -7.18 -22.59
C GLY A 27 -3.33 -6.08 -23.16
N GLY A 28 -4.63 -6.16 -22.88
CA GLY A 28 -5.63 -5.25 -23.43
C GLY A 28 -5.79 -3.93 -22.65
N VAL A 29 -6.63 -3.07 -23.22
CA VAL A 29 -7.23 -1.90 -22.59
C VAL A 29 -8.67 -1.72 -23.11
N LYS A 30 -9.60 -1.28 -22.25
CA LYS A 30 -11.03 -1.14 -22.57
C LYS A 30 -11.65 -2.46 -23.05
N TYR A 31 -12.35 -2.44 -24.19
CA TYR A 31 -13.04 -3.60 -24.76
C TYR A 31 -12.10 -4.70 -25.26
N SER A 32 -10.80 -4.42 -25.43
CA SER A 32 -9.81 -5.45 -25.84
C SER A 32 -9.35 -6.35 -24.69
N GLY A 33 -9.80 -6.10 -23.47
CA GLY A 33 -9.51 -6.91 -22.28
C GLY A 33 -8.81 -6.14 -21.17
N PHE A 34 -8.52 -6.85 -20.07
CA PHE A 34 -7.87 -6.31 -18.87
C PHE A 34 -6.71 -7.22 -18.42
N GLY A 35 -5.85 -6.67 -17.56
CA GLY A 35 -4.67 -7.38 -17.08
C GLY A 35 -3.49 -7.35 -18.06
N ARG A 36 -2.37 -7.96 -17.64
CA ARG A 36 -1.13 -8.09 -18.41
C ARG A 36 -0.56 -9.50 -18.24
N MET A 37 0.03 -10.00 -19.30
CA MET A 37 0.87 -11.20 -19.36
C MET A 37 2.30 -10.77 -19.74
N ASN A 38 3.25 -11.70 -19.63
CA ASN A 38 4.68 -11.46 -19.86
C ASN A 38 5.35 -10.49 -18.87
N GLY A 39 6.67 -10.58 -18.79
CA GLY A 39 7.52 -9.77 -17.93
C GLY A 39 7.14 -9.87 -16.45
N ARG A 40 7.53 -8.84 -15.70
CA ARG A 40 7.26 -8.74 -14.25
C ARG A 40 5.78 -8.62 -13.94
N ASP A 41 5.04 -7.88 -14.77
CA ASP A 41 3.62 -7.62 -14.56
C ASP A 41 2.78 -8.87 -14.81
N GLY A 42 3.14 -9.67 -15.81
CA GLY A 42 2.54 -10.98 -16.07
C GLY A 42 2.79 -11.96 -14.93
N LEU A 43 4.02 -12.06 -14.42
CA LEU A 43 4.30 -12.92 -13.26
C LEU A 43 3.44 -12.51 -12.05
N ARG A 44 3.33 -11.20 -11.79
CA ARG A 44 2.50 -10.68 -10.69
C ARG A 44 1.01 -10.98 -10.91
N ALA A 45 0.51 -10.96 -12.14
CA ALA A 45 -0.88 -11.27 -12.45
C ALA A 45 -1.26 -12.71 -12.08
N TYR A 46 -0.30 -13.64 -12.05
CA TYR A 46 -0.49 -15.02 -11.58
C TYR A 46 -0.26 -15.22 -10.09
N THR A 47 0.03 -14.15 -9.34
CA THR A 47 0.24 -14.21 -7.89
C THR A 47 -0.91 -13.57 -7.12
N ASN A 48 -1.11 -14.01 -5.89
CA ASN A 48 -2.02 -13.36 -4.96
C ASN A 48 -1.25 -12.36 -4.09
N ALA A 49 -1.53 -11.06 -4.26
CA ALA A 49 -0.97 -10.02 -3.42
C ALA A 49 -1.55 -10.12 -1.99
N LYS A 50 -0.79 -10.74 -1.07
CA LYS A 50 -1.19 -10.89 0.34
C LYS A 50 -0.54 -9.80 1.20
N ALA A 51 -1.35 -8.97 1.84
CA ALA A 51 -0.89 -8.08 2.89
C ALA A 51 -0.59 -8.87 4.18
N VAL A 52 0.59 -8.68 4.74
CA VAL A 52 1.02 -9.26 6.02
C VAL A 52 1.58 -8.13 6.89
N LEU A 53 1.05 -8.00 8.11
CA LEU A 53 1.52 -7.05 9.11
C LEU A 53 2.06 -7.83 10.31
N SER A 54 3.24 -7.44 10.80
CA SER A 54 3.84 -8.00 12.01
C SER A 54 4.42 -6.87 12.85
N ASP A 55 4.12 -6.89 14.14
CA ASP A 55 4.64 -5.92 15.09
C ASP A 55 6.08 -6.26 15.45
N ARG A 56 6.99 -5.30 15.26
CA ARG A 56 8.42 -5.46 15.62
C ARG A 56 8.63 -5.59 17.13
N LEU A 57 7.76 -4.98 17.92
CA LEU A 57 7.84 -4.96 19.38
C LEU A 57 6.54 -5.50 19.97
N PRO A 58 6.58 -6.30 21.05
CA PRO A 58 5.40 -6.90 21.67
C PRO A 58 4.62 -5.91 22.55
N PHE A 59 4.60 -4.62 22.19
CA PHE A 59 3.84 -3.61 22.92
C PHE A 59 2.47 -3.40 22.26
N PRO A 60 1.36 -3.51 22.99
CA PRO A 60 0.04 -3.16 22.47
C PRO A 60 -0.05 -1.64 22.32
N ILE A 61 0.39 -1.14 21.16
CA ILE A 61 0.31 0.30 20.82
C ILE A 61 -1.13 0.68 20.45
N VAL A 62 -1.93 -0.30 20.05
CA VAL A 62 -3.34 -0.11 19.69
C VAL A 62 -4.15 0.28 20.93
N PRO A 63 -4.84 1.44 20.91
CA PRO A 63 -5.82 1.77 21.93
C PRO A 63 -6.92 0.71 21.96
N ARG A 64 -7.50 0.46 23.14
CA ARG A 64 -8.61 -0.49 23.28
C ARG A 64 -9.76 -0.08 22.35
N LEU A 65 -9.99 -0.87 21.30
CA LEU A 65 -11.01 -0.59 20.29
C LEU A 65 -12.42 -0.88 20.82
N TYR A 66 -12.59 -1.95 21.61
CA TYR A 66 -13.88 -2.32 22.18
C TYR A 66 -13.75 -3.23 23.43
N PRO A 67 -14.67 -3.15 24.40
CA PRO A 67 -15.59 -2.03 24.64
C PRO A 67 -14.84 -0.79 25.13
N VAL A 68 -15.27 0.39 24.67
CA VAL A 68 -14.65 1.68 25.01
C VAL A 68 -15.06 2.15 26.40
N GLY A 69 -14.08 2.37 27.28
CA GLY A 69 -14.26 2.98 28.59
C GLY A 69 -14.06 4.49 28.59
N PRO A 70 -14.45 5.20 29.68
CA PRO A 70 -14.38 6.66 29.77
C PRO A 70 -12.96 7.25 29.62
N ARG A 71 -11.92 6.46 29.95
CA ARG A 71 -10.51 6.87 29.89
C ARG A 71 -9.77 6.42 28.63
N ASP A 72 -10.38 5.57 27.80
CA ASP A 72 -9.69 4.96 26.66
C ASP A 72 -9.38 5.99 25.56
N TYR A 73 -10.25 6.98 25.37
CA TYR A 73 -10.00 8.10 24.46
C TYR A 73 -8.76 8.93 24.88
N ALA A 74 -8.65 9.24 26.18
CA ALA A 74 -7.51 9.99 26.71
C ALA A 74 -6.21 9.21 26.50
N LYS A 75 -6.21 7.91 26.83
CA LYS A 75 -5.07 7.00 26.58
C LYS A 75 -4.69 6.98 25.11
N ALA A 76 -5.65 6.78 24.20
CA ALA A 76 -5.42 6.79 22.76
C ALA A 76 -4.73 8.09 22.29
N ARG A 77 -5.27 9.23 22.71
CA ARG A 77 -4.72 10.57 22.39
C ARG A 77 -3.30 10.75 22.89
N HIS A 78 -3.00 10.28 24.10
CA HIS A 78 -1.66 10.34 24.67
C HIS A 78 -0.69 9.36 23.99
N THR A 79 -1.12 8.14 23.62
CA THR A 79 -0.32 7.18 22.84
C THR A 79 0.04 7.74 21.46
N ILE A 80 -0.93 8.31 20.74
CA ILE A 80 -0.70 8.94 19.42
C ILE A 80 0.29 10.10 19.55
N ARG A 81 0.16 10.94 20.59
CA ARG A 81 1.11 12.03 20.85
C ARG A 81 2.50 11.56 21.25
N LEU A 82 2.62 10.45 21.96
CA LEU A 82 3.90 9.86 22.32
C LEU A 82 4.63 9.32 21.07
N MET A 83 3.88 8.63 20.20
CA MET A 83 4.38 8.02 18.96
C MET A 83 4.73 9.08 17.89
N PHE A 84 3.78 9.96 17.59
CA PHE A 84 3.83 10.86 16.43
C PHE A 84 4.04 12.35 16.79
N GLY A 85 4.09 12.69 18.08
CA GLY A 85 4.30 14.08 18.52
C GLY A 85 5.71 14.59 18.20
N ARG A 86 5.78 15.83 17.69
CA ARG A 86 7.04 16.53 17.43
C ARG A 86 7.58 17.16 18.73
N GLY A 87 8.84 16.87 19.05
CA GLY A 87 9.56 17.45 20.19
C GLY A 87 9.53 16.62 21.48
N LEU A 88 10.66 16.59 22.19
CA LEU A 88 10.86 15.81 23.43
C LEU A 88 9.89 16.23 24.56
N GLY A 89 9.66 17.52 24.73
CA GLY A 89 8.72 18.03 25.75
C GLY A 89 7.26 17.66 25.49
N ALA A 90 6.86 17.48 24.23
CA ALA A 90 5.52 16.99 23.88
C ALA A 90 5.38 15.50 24.21
N LYS A 91 6.44 14.70 23.94
CA LYS A 91 6.47 13.28 24.27
C LYS A 91 6.50 13.01 25.77
N LEU A 92 7.29 13.77 26.54
CA LEU A 92 7.32 13.69 28.01
C LEU A 92 5.95 14.01 28.64
N ARG A 93 5.29 15.08 28.18
CA ARG A 93 3.92 15.40 28.63
C ARG A 93 2.91 14.34 28.23
N ALA A 94 3.07 13.72 27.06
CA ALA A 94 2.23 12.63 26.63
C ALA A 94 2.43 11.38 27.50
N LEU A 95 3.67 11.06 27.87
CA LEU A 95 4.00 9.99 28.81
C LEU A 95 3.36 10.22 30.19
N LEU A 96 3.52 11.43 30.75
CA LEU A 96 2.90 11.82 32.02
C LEU A 96 1.37 11.74 31.96
N GLY A 97 0.76 12.11 30.84
CA GLY A 97 -0.68 12.00 30.63
C GLY A 97 -1.19 10.56 30.41
N LEU A 98 -0.30 9.62 30.12
CA LEU A 98 -0.62 8.19 30.02
C LEU A 98 -0.56 7.48 31.38
N MET A 99 0.27 7.99 32.29
CA MET A 99 0.45 7.48 33.66
C MET A 99 -0.61 7.97 34.65
N ARG A 100 -1.44 8.95 34.27
CA ARG A 100 -2.48 9.57 35.10
C ARG A 100 -3.88 9.07 34.72
#